data_AF-M6VG42-F1
#
_entry.id   AF-M6VG42-F1
#
_cell.length_a   1.000
_cell.length_b   1.000
_cell.length_c   1.000
_cell.angle_alpha   90.00
_cell.angle_beta   90.00
_cell.angle_gamma   90.00
#
_symmetry.space_group_name_H-M   'P 1'
#
loop_
_entity.id
_entity.type
_entity.pdbx_description
1 polymer ?
#
loop_
_entity_poly.entity_id
_entity_poly.type
_entity_poly.pdbx_seq_one_letter_code
_entity_poly.pdbx_strand_id
1 'polypeptide(L)'
;MVETKSQKSYSLDEADLKILKSKKTSREISILLYRVLYRTEEVQQGTVKVLKEMLLRTHANHPDLFPILNRTQFTKDMIDLYKTSSSLISDKLESFFNAVHISFQNEILYLVGKSVQFSFDIIFVVIETILNEMNLPEHERTVNMKDRETILKNFRAYNDLSKIFNKIGNTKVVIDKKDDIITEISILHKDITIISIESMFRHILAQLLLSKKYNCGNLIEKWAQEYGMEDNIPSMKRVIPEKTSLTEFRLQFTNAVKILKEENEMDLMFLRTLANYYSSWVTQVSEQIPS
;
A
#
# COMPACT_ATOMS: atom_id res chain seq x y z
N MET A 1 -11.54 19.17 33.31
CA MET A 1 -11.09 17.77 33.28
C MET A 1 -11.19 17.29 31.85
N VAL A 2 -10.06 17.27 31.14
CA VAL A 2 -9.99 16.78 29.76
C VAL A 2 -9.85 15.27 29.86
N GLU A 3 -10.87 14.54 29.43
CA GLU A 3 -10.78 13.10 29.24
C GLU A 3 -9.67 12.82 28.24
N THR A 4 -8.55 12.33 28.75
CA THR A 4 -7.49 11.73 27.96
C THR A 4 -8.09 10.46 27.38
N LYS A 5 -8.58 10.53 26.13
CA LYS A 5 -8.94 9.34 25.35
C LYS A 5 -7.71 8.44 25.35
N SER A 6 -7.79 7.38 26.14
CA SER A 6 -6.84 6.27 26.19
C SER A 6 -6.42 5.89 24.77
N GLN A 7 -5.12 6.06 24.47
CA GLN A 7 -4.50 5.46 23.30
C GLN A 7 -4.77 3.97 23.36
N LYS A 8 -5.71 3.46 22.55
CA LYS A 8 -5.87 2.02 22.36
C LYS A 8 -4.52 1.45 21.96
N SER A 9 -3.99 0.55 22.78
CA SER A 9 -2.80 -0.24 22.48
C SER A 9 -3.00 -0.92 21.12
N TYR A 10 -2.17 -0.55 20.14
CA TYR A 10 -2.10 -1.17 18.80
C TYR A 10 -1.42 -2.55 18.84
N SER A 11 -1.58 -3.30 19.94
CA SER A 11 -1.00 -4.62 20.12
C SER A 11 -1.89 -5.70 19.52
N LEU A 12 -1.27 -6.71 18.93
CA LEU A 12 -1.97 -7.92 18.50
C LEU A 12 -2.41 -8.75 19.71
N ASP A 13 -3.56 -9.41 19.58
CA ASP A 13 -4.12 -10.32 20.58
C ASP A 13 -4.63 -11.63 19.94
N GLU A 14 -5.10 -12.56 20.76
CA GLU A 14 -5.64 -13.86 20.32
C GLU A 14 -6.87 -13.72 19.39
N ALA A 15 -7.68 -12.66 19.54
CA ALA A 15 -8.81 -12.43 18.67
C ALA A 15 -8.35 -12.03 17.26
N ASP A 16 -7.27 -11.25 17.15
CA ASP A 16 -6.65 -10.91 15.85
C ASP A 16 -6.12 -12.15 15.14
N LEU A 17 -5.55 -13.12 15.87
CA LEU A 17 -5.10 -14.38 15.27
C LEU A 17 -6.26 -15.18 14.67
N LYS A 18 -7.46 -15.11 15.26
CA LYS A 18 -8.67 -15.73 14.70
C LYS A 18 -9.09 -15.03 13.40
N ILE A 19 -9.02 -13.70 13.36
CA ILE A 19 -9.28 -12.92 12.14
C ILE A 19 -8.23 -13.24 11.06
N LEU A 20 -6.96 -13.37 11.45
CA LEU A 20 -5.90 -13.73 10.52
C LEU A 20 -6.14 -15.12 9.91
N LYS A 21 -6.50 -16.11 10.74
CA LYS A 21 -6.79 -17.48 10.31
C LYS A 21 -8.02 -17.57 9.39
N SER A 22 -8.97 -16.64 9.48
CA SER A 22 -10.11 -16.60 8.55
C SER A 22 -9.78 -15.94 7.21
N LYS A 23 -8.75 -15.08 7.17
CA LYS A 23 -8.34 -14.35 5.97
C LYS A 23 -7.20 -15.01 5.20
N LYS A 24 -6.30 -15.72 5.89
CA LYS A 24 -5.05 -16.23 5.33
C LYS A 24 -4.75 -17.65 5.78
N THR A 25 -4.28 -18.44 4.82
CA THR A 25 -3.75 -19.78 5.08
C THR A 25 -2.41 -19.71 5.81
N SER A 26 -2.05 -20.78 6.51
CA SER A 26 -0.72 -20.91 7.15
C SER A 26 0.42 -20.66 6.14
N ARG A 27 0.27 -21.18 4.91
CA ARG A 27 1.27 -21.02 3.85
C ARG A 27 1.45 -19.57 3.43
N GLU A 28 0.36 -18.80 3.28
CA GLU A 28 0.45 -17.37 2.95
C GLU A 28 1.13 -16.58 4.06
N ILE A 29 0.88 -16.92 5.33
CA ILE A 29 1.56 -16.32 6.47
C ILE A 29 3.06 -16.65 6.44
N SER A 30 3.45 -17.88 6.10
CA SER A 30 4.87 -18.25 5.93
C SER A 30 5.54 -17.49 4.78
N ILE A 31 4.83 -17.29 3.67
CA ILE A 31 5.33 -16.52 2.51
C ILE A 31 5.55 -15.05 2.92
N LEU A 32 4.64 -14.48 3.70
CA LEU A 32 4.79 -13.14 4.24
C LEU A 32 6.03 -13.03 5.14
N LEU A 33 6.21 -13.96 6.08
CA LEU A 33 7.42 -14.00 6.92
C LEU A 33 8.69 -14.16 6.08
N TYR A 34 8.69 -15.02 5.06
CA TYR A 34 9.80 -15.15 4.12
C TYR A 34 10.14 -13.81 3.47
N ARG A 35 9.14 -13.08 2.98
CA ARG A 35 9.36 -11.77 2.32
C ARG A 35 9.88 -10.72 3.31
N VAL A 36 9.41 -10.74 4.56
CA VAL A 36 9.92 -9.89 5.65
C VAL A 36 11.39 -10.19 5.95
N LEU A 37 11.80 -11.46 5.94
CA LEU A 37 13.21 -11.84 6.06
C LEU A 37 14.00 -11.40 4.84
N TYR A 38 13.49 -11.69 3.64
CA TYR A 38 14.20 -11.42 2.40
C TYR A 38 14.48 -9.93 2.20
N ARG A 39 13.61 -9.02 2.65
CA ARG A 39 13.84 -7.57 2.51
C ARG A 39 14.95 -7.01 3.41
N THR A 40 15.50 -7.78 4.34
CA THR A 40 16.58 -7.29 5.22
C THR A 40 17.93 -7.33 4.53
N GLU A 41 18.84 -6.43 4.91
CA GLU A 41 20.17 -6.36 4.31
C GLU A 41 20.99 -7.61 4.57
N GLU A 42 20.85 -8.19 5.76
CA GLU A 42 21.57 -9.38 6.17
C GLU A 42 21.23 -10.58 5.30
N VAL A 43 19.97 -10.71 4.87
CA VAL A 43 19.54 -11.79 3.96
C VAL A 43 19.95 -11.48 2.53
N GLN A 44 19.79 -10.23 2.07
CA GLN A 44 20.21 -9.80 0.73
C GLN A 44 21.72 -9.97 0.50
N GLN A 45 22.54 -9.71 1.52
CA GLN A 45 24.00 -9.84 1.47
C GLN A 45 24.47 -11.29 1.72
N GLY A 46 23.57 -12.21 2.06
CA GLY A 46 23.89 -13.60 2.36
C GLY A 46 24.56 -13.83 3.72
N THR A 47 24.62 -12.80 4.58
CA THR A 47 25.07 -12.87 5.97
C THR A 47 24.17 -13.81 6.80
N VAL A 48 22.88 -13.83 6.49
CA VAL A 48 21.92 -14.83 6.98
C VAL A 48 21.34 -15.58 5.79
N LYS A 49 21.66 -16.87 5.66
CA LYS A 49 21.23 -17.68 4.51
C LYS A 49 19.82 -18.24 4.74
N VAL A 50 18.85 -17.67 4.03
CA VAL A 50 17.44 -18.09 4.07
C VAL A 50 17.09 -18.88 2.82
N LEU A 51 16.86 -20.18 2.96
CA LEU A 51 16.32 -21.02 1.88
C LEU A 51 14.78 -20.99 1.91
N LYS A 52 14.16 -20.39 0.88
CA LYS A 52 12.70 -20.21 0.78
C LYS A 52 11.92 -21.49 1.06
N GLU A 53 12.17 -22.54 0.29
CA GLU A 53 11.40 -23.80 0.41
C GLU A 53 11.61 -24.49 1.76
N MET A 54 12.80 -24.36 2.35
CA MET A 54 13.06 -24.90 3.69
C MET A 54 12.22 -24.16 4.74
N LEU A 55 12.22 -22.82 4.72
CA LEU A 55 11.41 -22.01 5.63
C LEU A 55 9.91 -22.32 5.46
N LEU A 56 9.41 -22.32 4.23
CA LEU A 56 8.00 -22.58 3.95
C LEU A 56 7.56 -23.96 4.45
N ARG A 57 8.39 -24.99 4.24
CA ARG A 57 8.11 -26.34 4.73
C ARG A 57 8.15 -26.44 6.26
N THR A 58 9.14 -25.84 6.90
CA THR A 58 9.27 -25.84 8.37
C THR A 58 8.07 -25.15 9.01
N HIS A 59 7.65 -23.99 8.49
CA HIS A 59 6.50 -23.25 9.01
C HIS A 59 5.16 -23.94 8.70
N ALA A 60 5.02 -24.59 7.54
CA ALA A 60 3.82 -25.35 7.24
C ALA A 60 3.64 -26.56 8.17
N ASN A 61 4.74 -27.24 8.52
CA ASN A 61 4.72 -28.43 9.37
C ASN A 61 4.68 -28.10 10.87
N HIS A 62 5.24 -26.96 11.27
CA HIS A 62 5.35 -26.53 12.66
C HIS A 62 5.02 -25.04 12.81
N PRO A 63 3.74 -24.64 12.64
CA PRO A 63 3.34 -23.24 12.74
C PRO A 63 3.59 -22.65 14.14
N ASP A 64 3.61 -23.49 15.17
CA ASP A 64 3.84 -23.08 16.56
C ASP A 64 5.27 -22.58 16.83
N LEU A 65 6.23 -22.89 15.94
CA LEU A 65 7.62 -22.41 16.02
C LEU A 65 7.79 -20.94 15.62
N PHE A 66 6.73 -20.30 15.11
CA PHE A 66 6.77 -18.90 14.68
C PHE A 66 5.64 -18.09 15.32
N PRO A 67 5.60 -18.01 16.66
CA PRO A 67 4.49 -17.38 17.36
C PRO A 67 4.43 -15.88 17.08
N ILE A 68 3.33 -15.44 16.46
CA ILE A 68 3.11 -14.03 16.10
C ILE A 68 3.07 -13.14 17.36
N LEU A 69 2.47 -13.61 18.46
CA LEU A 69 2.29 -12.82 19.68
C LEU A 69 3.48 -12.86 20.64
N ASN A 70 4.30 -13.92 20.60
CA ASN A 70 5.39 -14.13 21.56
C ASN A 70 6.74 -13.84 20.91
N ARG A 71 7.21 -12.60 21.05
CA ARG A 71 8.52 -12.17 20.52
C ARG A 71 9.68 -13.03 21.04
N THR A 72 9.72 -13.30 22.33
CA THR A 72 10.84 -14.02 22.95
C THR A 72 10.97 -15.43 22.38
N GLN A 73 9.85 -16.14 22.28
CA GLN A 73 9.82 -17.48 21.70
C GLN A 73 10.15 -17.45 20.21
N PHE A 74 9.57 -16.52 19.45
CA PHE A 74 9.88 -16.32 18.04
C PHE A 74 11.38 -16.10 17.80
N THR A 75 11.99 -15.17 18.54
CA THR A 75 13.41 -14.84 18.39
C THR A 75 14.29 -16.04 18.72
N LYS A 76 13.98 -16.77 19.79
CA LYS A 76 14.72 -17.98 20.18
C LYS A 76 14.66 -19.05 19.08
N ASP A 77 13.46 -19.35 18.58
CA ASP A 77 13.26 -20.40 17.56
C ASP A 77 13.93 -20.02 16.23
N MET A 78 13.87 -18.74 15.85
CA MET A 78 14.57 -18.23 14.66
C MET A 78 16.09 -18.30 14.81
N ILE A 79 16.64 -17.96 15.98
CA ILE A 79 18.07 -18.12 16.27
C ILE A 79 18.45 -19.60 16.13
N ASP A 80 17.70 -20.51 16.75
CA ASP A 80 18.00 -21.94 16.70
C ASP A 80 17.97 -22.50 15.27
N LEU A 81 17.07 -21.98 14.43
CA LEU A 81 16.97 -22.35 13.02
C LEU A 81 18.13 -21.81 12.15
N TYR A 82 18.61 -20.59 12.44
CA TYR A 82 19.55 -19.87 11.57
C TYR A 82 20.98 -19.70 12.11
N LYS A 83 21.26 -20.08 13.36
CA LYS A 83 22.60 -19.91 13.97
C LYS A 83 23.72 -20.62 13.20
N THR A 84 23.43 -21.73 12.52
CA THR A 84 24.42 -22.49 11.73
C THR A 84 24.53 -21.98 10.28
N SER A 85 23.56 -21.20 9.82
CA SER A 85 23.48 -20.65 8.46
C SER A 85 23.65 -19.13 8.43
N SER A 86 24.18 -18.56 9.53
CA SER A 86 24.45 -17.14 9.71
C SER A 86 25.91 -16.91 10.08
N SER A 87 26.49 -15.81 9.59
CA SER A 87 27.80 -15.32 10.01
C SER A 87 27.72 -14.22 11.07
N LEU A 88 26.52 -13.90 11.57
CA LEU A 88 26.33 -12.93 12.64
C LEU A 88 26.72 -13.53 14.00
N ILE A 89 27.29 -12.69 14.87
CA ILE A 89 27.47 -13.02 16.29
C ILE A 89 26.12 -13.06 17.02
N SER A 90 26.06 -13.79 18.15
CA SER A 90 24.81 -14.08 18.89
C SER A 90 23.97 -12.82 19.17
N ASP A 91 24.56 -11.77 19.74
CA ASP A 91 23.84 -10.54 20.12
C ASP A 91 23.25 -9.80 18.90
N LYS A 92 23.96 -9.85 17.76
CA LYS A 92 23.46 -9.28 16.51
C LYS A 92 22.35 -10.14 15.91
N LEU A 93 22.42 -11.46 16.06
CA LEU A 93 21.39 -12.38 15.60
C LEU A 93 20.07 -12.20 16.37
N GLU A 94 20.15 -11.97 17.68
CA GLU A 94 18.99 -11.65 18.51
C GLU A 94 18.36 -10.31 18.10
N SER A 95 19.19 -9.26 17.96
CA SER A 95 18.73 -7.95 17.50
C SER A 95 18.06 -8.02 16.12
N PHE A 96 18.65 -8.80 15.21
CA PHE A 96 18.12 -9.04 13.88
C PHE A 96 16.72 -9.67 13.91
N PHE A 97 16.55 -10.79 14.63
CA PHE A 97 15.25 -11.48 14.67
C PHE A 97 14.19 -10.71 15.46
N ASN A 98 14.58 -9.91 16.45
CA ASN A 98 13.66 -8.97 17.09
C ASN A 98 13.13 -7.93 16.09
N ALA A 99 13.97 -7.38 15.20
CA ALA A 99 13.54 -6.45 14.17
C ALA A 99 12.65 -7.10 13.10
N VAL A 100 12.97 -8.34 12.72
CA VAL A 100 12.13 -9.17 11.83
C VAL A 100 10.75 -9.41 12.47
N HIS A 101 10.69 -9.72 13.76
CA HIS A 101 9.44 -9.93 14.47
C HIS A 101 8.55 -8.69 14.47
N ILE A 102 9.12 -7.52 14.81
CA ILE A 102 8.39 -6.24 14.78
C ILE A 102 7.86 -5.95 13.38
N SER A 103 8.72 -6.12 12.37
CA SER A 103 8.34 -5.97 10.97
C SER A 103 7.18 -6.89 10.59
N PHE A 104 7.26 -8.16 10.98
CA PHE A 104 6.22 -9.14 10.71
C PHE A 104 4.91 -8.82 11.42
N GLN A 105 4.96 -8.41 12.70
CA GLN A 105 3.78 -7.96 13.44
C GLN A 105 3.11 -6.75 12.78
N ASN A 106 3.87 -5.80 12.24
CA ASN A 106 3.31 -4.67 11.50
C ASN A 106 2.56 -5.11 10.24
N GLU A 107 3.05 -6.13 9.52
CA GLU A 107 2.31 -6.73 8.41
C GLU A 107 1.00 -7.37 8.90
N ILE A 108 1.02 -8.09 10.02
CA ILE A 108 -0.19 -8.71 10.58
C ILE A 108 -1.20 -7.67 11.06
N LEU A 109 -0.76 -6.62 11.75
CA LEU A 109 -1.61 -5.48 12.14
C LEU A 109 -2.34 -4.87 10.94
N TYR A 110 -1.65 -4.81 9.80
CA TYR A 110 -2.24 -4.36 8.54
C TYR A 110 -3.33 -5.31 8.02
N LEU A 111 -3.08 -6.63 8.03
CA LEU A 111 -4.08 -7.63 7.59
C LEU A 111 -5.35 -7.63 8.42
N VAL A 112 -5.22 -7.44 9.73
CA VAL A 112 -6.37 -7.45 10.65
C VAL A 112 -7.08 -6.09 10.73
N GLY A 113 -6.58 -5.07 10.03
CA GLY A 113 -7.20 -3.73 9.99
C GLY A 113 -6.94 -2.90 11.25
N LYS A 114 -5.89 -3.23 12.01
CA LYS A 114 -5.45 -2.47 13.19
C LYS A 114 -4.41 -1.39 12.85
N SER A 115 -3.92 -1.33 11.61
CA SER A 115 -3.11 -0.21 11.11
C SER A 115 -3.85 0.58 10.03
N VAL A 116 -3.40 1.82 9.78
CA VAL A 116 -3.87 2.61 8.64
C VAL A 116 -3.60 1.83 7.35
N GLN A 117 -4.65 1.66 6.55
CA GLN A 117 -4.56 0.97 5.26
C GLN A 117 -4.40 1.98 4.14
N PHE A 118 -3.58 1.64 3.14
CA PHE A 118 -3.50 2.43 1.92
C PHE A 118 -4.79 2.27 1.14
N SER A 119 -5.45 3.39 0.85
CA SER A 119 -6.63 3.50 -0.01
C SER A 119 -6.27 4.32 -1.24
N PHE A 120 -6.81 3.99 -2.41
CA PHE A 120 -6.40 4.64 -3.67
C PHE A 120 -6.79 6.13 -3.73
N ASP A 121 -7.93 6.49 -3.15
CA ASP A 121 -8.42 7.87 -3.00
C ASP A 121 -7.44 8.79 -2.27
N ILE A 122 -6.60 8.25 -1.37
CA ILE A 122 -5.56 9.03 -0.68
C ILE A 122 -4.66 9.76 -1.68
N ILE A 123 -4.47 9.23 -2.89
CA ILE A 123 -3.64 9.85 -3.93
C ILE A 123 -4.18 11.23 -4.32
N PHE A 124 -5.50 11.39 -4.42
CA PHE A 124 -6.11 12.66 -4.82
C PHE A 124 -6.08 13.67 -3.68
N VAL A 125 -6.35 13.21 -2.45
CA VAL A 125 -6.18 14.02 -1.23
C VAL A 125 -4.74 14.53 -1.14
N VAL A 126 -3.75 13.68 -1.40
CA VAL A 126 -2.33 14.07 -1.41
C VAL A 126 -2.03 15.13 -2.42
N ILE A 127 -2.48 14.95 -3.67
CA ILE A 127 -2.26 15.94 -4.72
C ILE A 127 -2.78 17.30 -4.28
N GLU A 128 -3.99 17.36 -3.72
CA GLU A 128 -4.55 18.60 -3.20
C GLU A 128 -3.76 19.16 -2.01
N THR A 129 -3.41 18.35 -1.01
CA THR A 129 -2.60 18.80 0.13
C THR A 129 -1.25 19.35 -0.33
N ILE A 130 -0.60 18.69 -1.31
CA ILE A 130 0.65 19.15 -1.89
C ILE A 130 0.47 20.51 -2.56
N LEU A 131 -0.57 20.67 -3.38
CA LEU A 131 -0.84 21.92 -4.10
C LEU A 131 -1.33 23.06 -3.19
N ASN A 132 -1.93 22.73 -2.04
CA ASN A 132 -2.50 23.72 -1.13
C ASN A 132 -1.55 24.14 -0.01
N GLU A 133 -0.78 23.21 0.55
CA GLU A 133 -0.10 23.43 1.83
C GLU A 133 1.43 23.36 1.76
N MET A 134 2.01 22.72 0.74
CA MET A 134 3.47 22.56 0.72
C MET A 134 4.25 23.85 0.53
N ASN A 135 3.60 24.87 -0.03
CA ASN A 135 4.17 26.21 -0.18
C ASN A 135 3.90 27.12 1.04
N LEU A 136 3.07 26.67 2.00
CA LEU A 136 2.78 27.43 3.21
C LEU A 136 3.86 27.19 4.29
N PRO A 137 4.17 28.19 5.12
CA PRO A 137 4.92 28.00 6.37
C PRO A 137 4.32 26.90 7.25
N GLU A 138 5.14 26.19 8.01
CA GLU A 138 4.69 25.01 8.78
C GLU A 138 3.57 25.29 9.78
N HIS A 139 3.53 26.50 10.34
CA HIS A 139 2.51 26.94 11.30
C HIS A 139 1.13 27.26 10.67
N GLU A 140 1.05 27.33 9.34
CA GLU A 140 -0.20 27.61 8.59
C GLU A 140 -0.80 26.33 7.97
N ARG A 141 -0.17 25.17 8.17
CA ARG A 141 -0.60 23.90 7.56
C ARG A 141 -1.64 23.21 8.43
N THR A 142 -2.65 22.62 7.80
CA THR A 142 -3.75 21.97 8.53
C THR A 142 -3.47 20.49 8.82
N VAL A 143 -2.59 19.85 8.03
CA VAL A 143 -2.19 18.45 8.22
C VAL A 143 -0.93 18.37 9.10
N ASN A 144 -0.97 17.50 10.12
CA ASN A 144 0.19 17.30 11.00
C ASN A 144 1.39 16.67 10.23
N MET A 145 2.60 16.91 10.73
CA MET A 145 3.84 16.48 10.08
C MET A 145 3.95 14.95 9.91
N LYS A 146 3.50 14.18 10.91
CA LYS A 146 3.64 12.71 10.94
C LYS A 146 2.75 12.02 9.91
N ASP A 147 1.49 12.46 9.80
CA ASP A 147 0.54 11.93 8.83
C ASP A 147 1.00 12.28 7.41
N ARG A 148 1.50 13.51 7.22
CA ARG A 148 2.09 13.93 5.94
C ARG A 148 3.28 13.08 5.54
N GLU A 149 4.22 12.80 6.45
CA GLU A 149 5.36 11.92 6.14
C GLU A 149 4.90 10.53 5.73
N THR A 150 3.97 9.93 6.48
CA THR A 150 3.40 8.61 6.19
C THR A 150 2.76 8.56 4.80
N ILE A 151 1.98 9.58 4.50
CA ILE A 151 1.29 9.75 3.23
C ILE A 151 2.29 9.92 2.06
N LEU A 152 3.31 10.77 2.22
CA LEU A 152 4.33 11.00 1.19
C LEU A 152 5.16 9.75 0.91
N LYS A 153 5.46 8.93 1.92
CA LYS A 153 6.14 7.64 1.76
C LYS A 153 5.34 6.70 0.88
N ASN A 154 4.06 6.50 1.20
CA ASN A 154 3.14 5.69 0.38
C ASN A 154 3.04 6.20 -1.06
N PHE A 155 2.96 7.52 -1.24
CA PHE A 155 2.92 8.13 -2.56
C PHE A 155 4.21 7.93 -3.38
N ARG A 156 5.38 7.97 -2.73
CA ARG A 156 6.67 7.67 -3.39
C ARG A 156 6.74 6.22 -3.86
N ALA A 157 6.39 5.26 -3.00
CA ALA A 157 6.36 3.85 -3.38
C ALA A 157 5.38 3.58 -4.52
N TYR A 158 4.19 4.17 -4.47
CA TYR A 158 3.21 4.10 -5.54
C TYR A 158 3.77 4.64 -6.88
N ASN A 159 4.49 5.76 -6.84
CA ASN A 159 5.11 6.34 -8.04
C ASN A 159 6.22 5.46 -8.61
N ASP A 160 7.08 4.89 -7.76
CA ASP A 160 8.14 4.00 -8.22
C ASP A 160 7.57 2.71 -8.82
N LEU A 161 6.53 2.16 -8.20
CA LEU A 161 5.78 1.04 -8.76
C LEU A 161 5.14 1.39 -10.11
N SER A 162 4.55 2.58 -10.24
CA SER A 162 3.98 3.07 -11.51
C SER A 162 5.04 3.21 -12.61
N LYS A 163 6.27 3.63 -12.28
CA LYS A 163 7.38 3.71 -13.24
C LYS A 163 7.75 2.33 -13.77
N ILE A 164 7.76 1.30 -12.92
CA ILE A 164 8.02 -0.08 -13.35
C ILE A 164 6.95 -0.54 -14.35
N PHE A 165 5.67 -0.30 -14.05
CA PHE A 165 4.57 -0.61 -14.96
C PHE A 165 4.71 0.06 -16.32
N ASN A 166 5.00 1.37 -16.33
CA ASN A 166 5.22 2.14 -17.55
C ASN A 166 6.42 1.63 -18.37
N LYS A 167 7.50 1.22 -17.69
CA LYS A 167 8.69 0.65 -18.34
C LYS A 167 8.40 -0.71 -18.99
N ILE A 168 7.56 -1.53 -18.37
CA ILE A 168 7.20 -2.85 -18.92
C ILE A 168 6.19 -2.69 -20.07
N GLY A 169 5.21 -1.79 -19.94
CA GLY A 169 4.22 -1.47 -20.98
C GLY A 169 3.24 -2.59 -21.34
N ASN A 170 3.51 -3.83 -20.94
CA ASN A 170 2.69 -5.01 -21.22
C ASN A 170 2.06 -5.57 -19.95
N THR A 171 0.72 -5.51 -19.87
CA THR A 171 -0.04 -5.98 -18.70
C THR A 171 0.21 -7.44 -18.35
N LYS A 172 0.37 -8.32 -19.34
CA LYS A 172 0.59 -9.75 -19.09
C LYS A 172 1.96 -9.98 -18.42
N VAL A 173 3.00 -9.34 -18.94
CA VAL A 173 4.35 -9.42 -18.37
C VAL A 173 4.39 -8.86 -16.95
N VAL A 174 3.64 -7.79 -16.67
CA VAL A 174 3.51 -7.24 -15.31
C VAL A 174 2.89 -8.25 -14.35
N ILE A 175 1.84 -8.96 -14.77
CA ILE A 175 1.20 -10.01 -13.96
C ILE A 175 2.18 -11.17 -13.72
N ASP A 176 2.87 -11.63 -14.75
CA ASP A 176 3.82 -12.74 -14.67
C ASP A 176 5.00 -12.42 -13.73
N LYS A 177 5.39 -11.14 -13.64
CA LYS A 177 6.48 -10.65 -12.77
C LYS A 177 6.00 -10.03 -11.45
N LYS A 178 4.74 -10.23 -11.07
CA LYS A 178 4.12 -9.62 -9.88
C LYS A 178 5.02 -9.75 -8.63
N ASP A 179 5.46 -10.97 -8.32
CA ASP A 179 6.25 -11.26 -7.11
C ASP A 179 7.62 -10.58 -7.13
N ASP A 180 8.29 -10.55 -8.29
CA ASP A 180 9.58 -9.89 -8.44
C ASP A 180 9.45 -8.37 -8.24
N ILE A 181 8.41 -7.76 -8.83
CA ILE A 181 8.13 -6.32 -8.74
C ILE A 181 7.80 -5.92 -7.30
N ILE A 182 6.94 -6.68 -6.61
CA ILE A 182 6.60 -6.42 -5.20
C ILE A 182 7.86 -6.54 -4.32
N THR A 183 8.69 -7.54 -4.58
CA THR A 183 9.93 -7.76 -3.85
C THR A 183 10.88 -6.58 -4.02
N GLU A 184 11.12 -6.15 -5.25
CA GLU A 184 11.97 -4.99 -5.57
C GLU A 184 11.50 -3.72 -4.83
N ILE A 185 10.20 -3.40 -4.91
CA ILE A 185 9.65 -2.21 -4.24
C ILE A 185 9.69 -2.33 -2.71
N SER A 186 9.48 -3.54 -2.16
CA SER A 186 9.54 -3.76 -0.71
C SER A 186 10.94 -3.62 -0.10
N ILE A 187 11.98 -3.85 -0.90
CA ILE A 187 13.38 -3.62 -0.51
C ILE A 187 13.69 -2.12 -0.48
N LEU A 188 13.16 -1.37 -1.45
CA LEU A 188 13.35 0.08 -1.55
C LEU A 188 12.57 0.85 -0.48
N HIS A 189 11.38 0.39 -0.10
CA HIS A 189 10.47 1.08 0.82
C HIS A 189 10.15 0.22 2.06
N LYS A 190 11.18 -0.06 2.88
CA LYS A 190 11.11 -0.97 4.05
C LYS A 190 10.13 -0.54 5.14
N ASP A 191 9.76 0.73 5.16
CA ASP A 191 8.83 1.34 6.11
C ASP A 191 7.36 1.20 5.69
N ILE A 192 7.10 0.68 4.50
CA ILE A 192 5.76 0.35 4.00
C ILE A 192 5.57 -1.16 4.08
N THR A 193 4.38 -1.58 4.52
CA THR A 193 4.03 -3.00 4.57
C THR A 193 4.00 -3.60 3.17
N ILE A 194 4.49 -4.83 3.04
CA ILE A 194 4.46 -5.58 1.77
C ILE A 194 3.02 -5.69 1.27
N ILE A 195 2.06 -5.88 2.17
CA ILE A 195 0.63 -5.97 1.82
C ILE A 195 0.09 -4.64 1.26
N SER A 196 0.58 -3.50 1.75
CA SER A 196 0.23 -2.19 1.18
C SER A 196 0.80 -2.05 -0.24
N ILE A 197 2.04 -2.49 -0.47
CA ILE A 197 2.66 -2.53 -1.81
C ILE A 197 1.88 -3.43 -2.77
N GLU A 198 1.42 -4.60 -2.31
CA GLU A 198 0.52 -5.48 -3.08
C GLU A 198 -0.80 -4.79 -3.43
N SER A 199 -1.37 -4.04 -2.49
CA SER A 199 -2.58 -3.24 -2.72
C SER A 199 -2.33 -2.17 -3.80
N MET A 200 -1.23 -1.42 -3.70
CA MET A 200 -0.81 -0.45 -4.71
C MET A 200 -0.64 -1.12 -6.09
N PHE A 201 -0.01 -2.29 -6.15
CA PHE A 201 0.16 -3.06 -7.39
C PHE A 201 -1.20 -3.38 -8.03
N ARG A 202 -2.14 -3.91 -7.24
CA ARG A 202 -3.50 -4.22 -7.74
C ARG A 202 -4.22 -2.96 -8.20
N HIS A 203 -4.10 -1.83 -7.50
CA HIS A 203 -4.71 -0.56 -7.93
C HIS A 203 -4.14 -0.07 -9.26
N ILE A 204 -2.81 -0.12 -9.47
CA ILE A 204 -2.20 0.30 -10.75
C ILE A 204 -2.64 -0.64 -11.88
N LEU A 205 -2.66 -1.95 -11.62
CA LEU A 205 -3.14 -2.93 -12.58
C LEU A 205 -4.62 -2.73 -12.94
N ALA A 206 -5.46 -2.45 -11.94
CA ALA A 206 -6.88 -2.16 -12.13
C ALA A 206 -7.09 -0.92 -13.02
N GLN A 207 -6.31 0.15 -12.81
CA GLN A 207 -6.35 1.34 -13.68
C GLN A 207 -6.00 1.00 -15.13
N LEU A 208 -4.97 0.20 -15.36
CA LEU A 208 -4.61 -0.25 -16.72
C LEU A 208 -5.71 -1.09 -17.36
N LEU A 209 -6.32 -2.00 -16.60
CA LEU A 209 -7.40 -2.86 -17.11
C LEU A 209 -8.65 -2.04 -17.45
N LEU A 210 -9.04 -1.09 -16.58
CA LEU A 210 -10.15 -0.17 -16.82
C LEU A 210 -9.90 0.69 -18.07
N SER A 211 -8.67 1.16 -18.26
CA SER A 211 -8.28 2.02 -19.40
C SER A 211 -8.39 1.32 -20.76
N LYS A 212 -8.48 -0.01 -20.80
CA LYS A 212 -8.73 -0.75 -22.05
C LYS A 212 -10.16 -0.60 -22.56
N LYS A 213 -11.11 -0.29 -21.68
CA LYS A 213 -12.54 -0.21 -21.99
C LYS A 213 -13.12 1.20 -21.83
N TYR A 214 -12.54 2.00 -20.96
CA TYR A 214 -13.08 3.30 -20.58
C TYR A 214 -12.01 4.39 -20.67
N ASN A 215 -12.44 5.59 -21.03
CA ASN A 215 -11.65 6.82 -20.96
C ASN A 215 -12.23 7.78 -19.90
N CYS A 216 -11.60 8.94 -19.71
CA CYS A 216 -12.09 9.94 -18.76
C CYS A 216 -13.46 10.52 -19.13
N GLY A 217 -13.82 10.60 -20.42
CA GLY A 217 -15.17 10.98 -20.84
C GLY A 217 -16.24 10.01 -20.32
N ASN A 218 -16.00 8.70 -20.46
CA ASN A 218 -16.90 7.68 -19.92
C ASN A 218 -17.02 7.76 -18.39
N LEU A 219 -15.94 8.07 -17.70
CA LEU A 219 -15.93 8.27 -16.25
C LEU A 219 -16.81 9.46 -15.85
N ILE A 220 -16.65 10.61 -16.53
CA ILE A 220 -17.44 11.82 -16.25
C ILE A 220 -18.93 11.55 -16.50
N GLU A 221 -19.28 10.92 -17.61
CA GLU A 221 -20.69 10.65 -17.95
C GLU A 221 -21.34 9.72 -16.93
N LYS A 222 -20.65 8.64 -16.54
CA LYS A 222 -21.19 7.71 -15.54
C LYS A 222 -21.22 8.28 -14.13
N TRP A 223 -20.23 9.07 -13.75
CA TRP A 223 -20.25 9.83 -12.49
C TRP A 223 -21.48 10.75 -12.45
N ALA A 224 -21.69 11.54 -13.50
CA ALA A 224 -22.80 12.46 -13.56
C ALA A 224 -24.15 11.74 -13.47
N GLN A 225 -24.30 10.62 -14.16
CA GLN A 225 -25.50 9.80 -14.10
C GLN A 225 -25.73 9.19 -12.70
N GLU A 226 -24.68 8.70 -12.04
CA GLU A 226 -24.78 8.07 -10.71
C GLU A 226 -25.19 9.09 -9.63
N TYR A 227 -24.66 10.31 -9.71
CA TYR A 227 -24.86 11.35 -8.71
C TYR A 227 -25.91 12.41 -9.08
N GLY A 228 -26.55 12.30 -10.25
CA GLY A 228 -27.54 13.27 -10.73
C GLY A 228 -26.93 14.66 -11.03
N MET A 229 -25.76 14.68 -11.65
CA MET A 229 -24.96 15.89 -11.95
C MET A 229 -24.75 16.08 -13.47
N GLU A 230 -25.73 15.68 -14.29
CA GLU A 230 -25.65 15.71 -15.76
C GLU A 230 -25.36 17.12 -16.31
N ASP A 231 -25.91 18.15 -15.67
CA ASP A 231 -25.71 19.55 -16.04
C ASP A 231 -24.25 20.02 -15.84
N ASN A 232 -23.47 19.31 -15.00
CA ASN A 232 -22.09 19.66 -14.68
C ASN A 232 -21.05 18.96 -15.58
N ILE A 233 -21.49 18.06 -16.47
CA ILE A 233 -20.63 17.37 -17.43
C ILE A 233 -19.77 18.35 -18.26
N PRO A 234 -20.29 19.45 -18.83
CA PRO A 234 -19.49 20.38 -19.62
C PRO A 234 -18.36 21.03 -18.81
N SER A 235 -18.60 21.31 -17.52
CA SER A 235 -17.60 21.89 -16.62
C SER A 235 -16.42 20.93 -16.42
N MET A 236 -16.69 19.65 -16.14
CA MET A 236 -15.63 18.66 -15.97
C MET A 236 -14.88 18.37 -17.28
N LYS A 237 -15.60 18.32 -18.42
CA LYS A 237 -14.99 18.11 -19.74
C LYS A 237 -14.10 19.28 -20.20
N ARG A 238 -14.32 20.50 -19.67
CA ARG A 238 -13.44 21.67 -19.90
C ARG A 238 -12.02 21.43 -19.39
N VAL A 239 -11.90 20.80 -18.21
CA VAL A 239 -10.62 20.63 -17.51
C VAL A 239 -10.03 19.23 -17.67
N ILE A 240 -10.85 18.23 -18.04
CA ILE A 240 -10.43 16.86 -18.32
C ILE A 240 -10.92 16.45 -19.72
N PRO A 241 -10.03 16.39 -20.73
CA PRO A 241 -10.44 16.05 -22.09
C PRO A 241 -11.02 14.63 -22.18
N GLU A 242 -12.13 14.47 -22.91
CA GLU A 242 -12.88 13.20 -22.98
C GLU A 242 -12.05 12.00 -23.44
N LYS A 243 -11.17 12.22 -24.42
CA LYS A 243 -10.34 11.16 -25.03
C LYS A 243 -9.18 10.72 -24.14
N THR A 244 -8.97 11.37 -23.00
CA THR A 244 -7.86 11.05 -22.09
C THR A 244 -8.02 9.64 -21.53
N SER A 245 -6.93 8.87 -21.54
CA SER A 245 -6.91 7.54 -20.92
C SER A 245 -7.11 7.65 -19.41
N LEU A 246 -7.79 6.67 -18.80
CA LEU A 246 -7.94 6.65 -17.34
C LEU A 246 -6.59 6.58 -16.61
N THR A 247 -5.56 5.98 -17.21
CA THR A 247 -4.18 6.01 -16.68
C THR A 247 -3.63 7.42 -16.48
N GLU A 248 -4.14 8.40 -17.22
CA GLU A 248 -3.71 9.79 -17.16
C GLU A 248 -4.61 10.65 -16.27
N PHE A 249 -5.69 10.09 -15.70
CA PHE A 249 -6.64 10.83 -14.87
C PHE A 249 -5.96 11.54 -13.72
N ARG A 250 -4.96 10.93 -13.07
CA ARG A 250 -4.18 11.57 -11.99
C ARG A 250 -3.50 12.86 -12.42
N LEU A 251 -2.92 12.87 -13.63
CA LEU A 251 -2.27 14.05 -14.19
C LEU A 251 -3.32 15.12 -14.51
N GLN A 252 -4.43 14.72 -15.13
CA GLN A 252 -5.52 15.65 -15.44
C GLN A 252 -6.16 16.23 -14.19
N PHE A 253 -6.36 15.44 -13.14
CA PHE A 253 -6.83 15.89 -11.84
C PHE A 253 -5.88 16.96 -11.25
N THR A 254 -4.56 16.71 -11.29
CA THR A 254 -3.56 17.68 -10.82
C THR A 254 -3.66 19.00 -11.58
N ASN A 255 -3.84 18.95 -12.90
CA ASN A 255 -3.98 20.15 -13.73
C ASN A 255 -5.32 20.85 -13.46
N ALA A 256 -6.41 20.11 -13.34
CA ALA A 256 -7.74 20.61 -13.06
C ALA A 256 -7.80 21.31 -11.69
N VAL A 257 -7.18 20.76 -10.64
CA VAL A 257 -7.08 21.43 -9.33
C VAL A 257 -6.39 22.79 -9.47
N LYS A 258 -5.29 22.88 -10.24
CA LYS A 258 -4.58 24.15 -10.45
C LYS A 258 -5.45 25.19 -11.17
N ILE A 259 -6.20 24.77 -12.20
CA ILE A 259 -7.09 25.64 -12.97
C ILE A 259 -8.26 26.11 -12.10
N LEU A 260 -8.92 25.19 -11.39
CA LEU A 260 -10.17 25.47 -10.67
C LEU A 260 -9.98 26.18 -9.33
N LYS A 261 -8.82 26.02 -8.69
CA LYS A 261 -8.51 26.64 -7.39
C LYS A 261 -8.64 28.16 -7.41
N GLU A 262 -8.36 28.80 -8.55
CA GLU A 262 -8.44 30.25 -8.70
C GLU A 262 -9.79 30.73 -9.26
N GLU A 263 -10.57 29.81 -9.87
CA GLU A 263 -11.75 30.17 -10.67
C GLU A 263 -13.09 29.82 -9.99
N ASN A 264 -13.23 28.61 -9.41
CA ASN A 264 -14.54 28.10 -9.02
C ASN A 264 -14.45 26.96 -7.97
N GLU A 265 -14.85 27.26 -6.74
CA GLU A 265 -14.86 26.30 -5.63
C GLU A 265 -15.93 25.20 -5.77
N MET A 266 -17.04 25.48 -6.45
CA MET A 266 -18.08 24.48 -6.72
C MET A 266 -17.58 23.43 -7.72
N ASP A 267 -16.89 23.85 -8.79
CA ASP A 267 -16.27 22.94 -9.74
C ASP A 267 -15.16 22.09 -9.08
N LEU A 268 -14.43 22.67 -8.12
CA LEU A 268 -13.45 21.91 -7.34
C LEU A 268 -14.12 20.82 -6.49
N MET A 269 -15.30 21.10 -5.93
CA MET A 269 -16.09 20.07 -5.23
C MET A 269 -16.52 18.95 -6.18
N PHE A 270 -16.97 19.27 -7.39
CA PHE A 270 -17.31 18.25 -8.39
C PHE A 270 -16.11 17.43 -8.84
N LEU A 271 -14.94 18.06 -8.99
CA LEU A 271 -13.71 17.35 -9.30
C LEU A 271 -13.33 16.34 -8.20
N ARG A 272 -13.54 16.69 -6.92
CA ARG A 272 -13.32 15.79 -5.78
C ARG A 272 -14.27 14.60 -5.79
N THR A 273 -15.56 14.82 -6.05
CA THR A 273 -16.53 13.70 -6.11
C THR A 273 -16.27 12.80 -7.31
N LEU A 274 -15.84 13.36 -8.45
CA LEU A 274 -15.39 12.60 -9.62
C LEU A 274 -14.17 11.73 -9.30
N ALA A 275 -13.18 12.25 -8.57
CA ALA A 275 -12.00 11.50 -8.15
C ALA A 275 -12.34 10.37 -7.16
N ASN A 276 -13.28 10.60 -6.24
CA ASN A 276 -13.79 9.57 -5.34
C ASN A 276 -14.53 8.47 -6.12
N TYR A 277 -15.33 8.84 -7.12
CA TYR A 277 -16.02 7.89 -7.99
C TYR A 277 -15.04 7.07 -8.84
N TYR A 278 -14.00 7.69 -9.40
CA TYR A 278 -12.94 6.96 -10.07
C TYR A 278 -12.22 6.00 -9.13
N SER A 279 -11.97 6.43 -7.91
CA SER A 279 -11.34 5.59 -6.89
C SER A 279 -12.18 4.36 -6.56
N SER A 280 -13.51 4.50 -6.52
CA SER A 280 -14.40 3.36 -6.30
C SER A 280 -14.32 2.33 -7.43
N TRP A 281 -14.25 2.77 -8.70
CA TRP A 281 -14.05 1.86 -9.84
C TRP A 281 -12.74 1.10 -9.72
N VAL A 282 -11.65 1.81 -9.42
CA VAL A 282 -10.32 1.22 -9.29
C VAL A 282 -10.30 0.18 -8.15
N THR A 283 -10.91 0.49 -7.00
CA THR A 283 -11.01 -0.44 -5.86
C THR A 283 -11.85 -1.67 -6.21
N GLN A 284 -13.02 -1.50 -6.83
CA GLN A 284 -13.87 -2.64 -7.21
C GLN A 284 -13.17 -3.59 -8.18
N VAL A 285 -12.40 -3.07 -9.13
CA VAL A 285 -11.61 -3.91 -10.05
C VAL A 285 -10.39 -4.51 -9.34
N SER A 286 -9.74 -3.77 -8.42
CA SER A 286 -8.56 -4.26 -7.71
C SER A 286 -8.87 -5.45 -6.80
N GLU A 287 -10.05 -5.47 -6.17
CA GLU A 287 -10.52 -6.58 -5.33
C GLU A 287 -10.79 -7.88 -6.12
N GLN A 288 -11.02 -7.78 -7.43
CA GLN A 288 -11.21 -8.93 -8.32
C GLN A 288 -9.87 -9.52 -8.81
N ILE A 289 -8.75 -8.83 -8.59
CA ILE A 289 -7.42 -9.30 -8.98
C ILE A 289 -6.91 -10.27 -7.91
N PRO A 290 -6.56 -11.53 -8.26
CA PRO A 290 -6.08 -12.51 -7.29
C PRO A 290 -4.92 -12.02 -6.43
N SER A 291 -5.03 -12.35 -5.13
CA SER A 291 -4.02 -12.08 -4.10
C SER A 291 -2.70 -12.76 -4.41
#